data_AF-A0A5Y6F0F4-F1
#
_entry.id   AF-A0A5Y6F0F4-F1
#
_cell.length_a   1.000
_cell.length_b   1.000
_cell.length_c   1.000
_cell.angle_alpha   90.00
_cell.angle_beta   90.00
_cell.angle_gamma   90.00
#
_symmetry.space_group_name_H-M   'P 1'
#
loop_
_entity.id
_entity.type
_entity.pdbx_description
1 polymer ?
#
loop_
_entity_poly.entity_id
_entity_poly.type
_entity_poly.pdbx_seq_one_letter_code
_entity_poly.pdbx_strand_id
1 'polypeptide(L)'
;NAIGLSSVHADTSVVNCNTTDHDSDLFCGNNINTNGAVNSVAIGNSVLIPKISVPGKTGIEQAVAIGSNVQATGDNSLVIGNEAITGKSGSIAIGGDDAAGTYNANGKGYILRAFGSNFFDNNITDYRANAAIGNGAVSLGSNSQALADGAVSIGAAATAGAGTQRGNEWDSSSGKQSIALGAESSALNDNTIALGYRTTSTGNSSTAIGNSTVATANNALALGSHSHADADGAVIIGSDAKNTRDTLTAVGLPADNGVNAIGIGSSVRSAANGIAIGRGAEAKISEATTIAIGNGAVSAGGIALGQDSAVVKGNNPSGTASASVSIGRQTTVADYGVALGSRASVGMTLTADGIPERLTSGGLYGTAVGINSGVYSNSALAVGHNAKVSENADAALAVGYNSLSSAQNAIAIGNTTKASAENAISIGTGNTVSGDNSGAIGDPSTVSGMNSYSLGNNNTVSANNAFVLGNSVNNAVDSSVVLGDGSTVMAAVATPEYTVNGTTHKFAGSLPVSTVSIGDSGKERTLTNVAAGRVSAASTDAINGSQLFAVASEVEKGNQF
;
A
#
# COMPACT_ATOMS: atom_id res chain seq x y z
N ASN A 1 -13.29 36.94 -63.06
CA ASN A 1 -12.84 37.15 -61.67
C ASN A 1 -11.75 36.14 -61.34
N ALA A 2 -10.56 36.44 -61.86
CA ALA A 2 -9.35 35.67 -61.64
C ALA A 2 -8.68 36.20 -60.36
N ILE A 3 -8.30 35.30 -59.47
CA ILE A 3 -7.39 35.62 -58.36
C ILE A 3 -5.98 35.61 -58.97
N GLY A 4 -5.36 36.77 -59.10
CA GLY A 4 -3.99 36.92 -59.57
C GLY A 4 -3.01 36.48 -58.48
N LEU A 5 -2.38 35.31 -58.66
CA LEU A 5 -1.24 34.85 -57.88
C LEU A 5 0.05 35.52 -58.39
N SER A 6 0.22 36.81 -58.08
CA SER A 6 1.50 37.50 -58.29
C SER A 6 2.31 37.50 -56.99
N SER A 7 3.09 36.42 -56.78
CA SER A 7 4.39 36.37 -56.08
C SER A 7 4.63 35.05 -55.32
N VAL A 8 4.69 33.94 -56.05
CA VAL A 8 5.57 32.82 -55.70
C VAL A 8 6.74 32.91 -56.68
N HIS A 9 7.91 33.38 -56.21
CA HIS A 9 9.12 33.42 -57.02
C HIS A 9 9.61 31.97 -57.25
N ALA A 10 9.17 31.35 -58.34
CA ALA A 10 9.86 30.19 -58.92
C ALA A 10 10.90 30.73 -59.91
N ASP A 11 12.18 30.51 -59.61
CA ASP A 11 13.28 30.99 -60.45
C ASP A 11 13.32 30.19 -61.77
N THR A 12 13.14 30.90 -62.88
CA THR A 12 13.40 30.51 -64.28
C THR A 12 12.96 29.12 -64.77
N SER A 13 11.73 29.02 -65.24
CA SER A 13 11.29 28.39 -66.51
C SER A 13 9.77 28.23 -66.45
N VAL A 14 9.09 28.39 -67.59
CA VAL A 14 7.63 28.26 -67.67
C VAL A 14 7.25 26.86 -67.19
N VAL A 15 6.67 26.77 -65.98
CA VAL A 15 6.08 25.56 -65.46
C VAL A 15 4.95 25.18 -66.41
N ASN A 16 5.12 24.08 -67.18
CA ASN A 16 4.07 23.57 -68.04
C ASN A 16 2.91 23.11 -67.15
N CYS A 17 1.86 23.92 -67.10
CA CYS A 17 0.59 23.58 -66.49
C CYS A 17 -0.32 23.00 -67.56
N ASN A 18 -0.71 21.74 -67.41
CA ASN A 18 -1.65 21.05 -68.29
C ASN A 18 -2.86 20.58 -67.49
N THR A 19 -4.01 20.57 -68.17
CA THR A 19 -5.19 19.82 -67.76
C THR A 19 -5.27 18.57 -68.66
N THR A 20 -5.92 17.50 -68.20
CA THR A 20 -6.20 16.32 -69.07
C THR A 20 -7.58 16.48 -69.73
N ASP A 21 -8.08 15.39 -70.33
CA ASP A 21 -9.47 15.27 -70.82
C ASP A 21 -10.52 15.35 -69.70
N HIS A 22 -10.10 15.48 -68.43
CA HIS A 22 -10.96 15.73 -67.28
C HIS A 22 -10.85 17.21 -66.86
N ASP A 23 -11.95 17.97 -67.00
CA ASP A 23 -11.99 19.43 -66.77
C ASP A 23 -11.57 19.89 -65.35
N SER A 24 -11.40 18.97 -64.41
CA SER A 24 -11.04 19.26 -63.01
C SER A 24 -9.59 18.88 -62.65
N ASP A 25 -8.76 18.48 -63.62
CA ASP A 25 -7.34 18.18 -63.40
C ASP A 25 -6.45 19.42 -63.49
N LEU A 26 -5.45 19.54 -62.62
CA LEU A 26 -4.42 20.58 -62.69
C LEU A 26 -3.03 20.01 -62.44
N PHE A 27 -2.20 19.91 -63.48
CA PHE A 27 -0.84 19.38 -63.39
C PHE A 27 0.19 20.43 -63.77
N CYS A 28 0.96 20.92 -62.81
CA CYS A 28 1.91 22.01 -62.99
C CYS A 28 3.28 21.65 -62.43
N GLY A 29 4.27 21.42 -63.30
CA GLY A 29 5.61 21.12 -62.81
C GLY A 29 6.49 20.29 -63.72
N ASN A 30 7.57 19.77 -63.15
CA ASN A 30 8.56 18.94 -63.84
C ASN A 30 8.45 17.49 -63.36
N ASN A 31 8.66 16.53 -64.27
CA ASN A 31 8.64 15.09 -63.95
C ASN A 31 7.35 14.62 -63.24
N ILE A 32 6.19 15.12 -63.67
CA ILE A 32 4.88 14.73 -63.15
C ILE A 32 4.39 13.47 -63.88
N ASN A 33 4.13 12.39 -63.14
CA ASN A 33 3.56 11.15 -63.67
C ASN A 33 2.16 10.94 -63.09
N THR A 34 1.14 11.29 -63.86
CA THR A 34 -0.28 11.27 -63.47
C THR A 34 -1.13 10.40 -64.41
N ASN A 35 -0.53 9.39 -65.05
CA ASN A 35 -1.14 8.55 -66.10
C ASN A 35 -2.42 7.77 -65.69
N GLY A 36 -2.84 7.88 -64.44
CA GLY A 36 -4.15 7.41 -63.99
C GLY A 36 -4.74 8.29 -62.90
N ALA A 37 -4.58 9.61 -62.99
CA ALA A 37 -5.25 10.58 -62.15
C ALA A 37 -6.59 11.00 -62.77
N VAL A 38 -7.60 11.24 -61.94
CA VAL A 38 -8.94 11.70 -62.35
C VAL A 38 -9.41 12.76 -61.35
N ASN A 39 -9.83 13.94 -61.83
CA ASN A 39 -10.23 15.10 -61.02
C ASN A 39 -9.21 15.46 -59.92
N SER A 40 -7.93 15.50 -60.25
CA SER A 40 -6.81 15.55 -59.31
C SER A 40 -5.88 16.74 -59.54
N VAL A 41 -5.15 17.13 -58.49
CA VAL A 41 -4.18 18.24 -58.53
C VAL A 41 -2.77 17.70 -58.29
N ALA A 42 -1.83 18.01 -59.19
CA ALA A 42 -0.42 17.67 -59.05
C ALA A 42 0.45 18.92 -59.31
N ILE A 43 1.18 19.42 -58.32
CA ILE A 43 1.99 20.63 -58.45
C ILE A 43 3.38 20.41 -57.87
N GLY A 44 4.44 20.63 -58.66
CA GLY A 44 5.83 20.61 -58.16
C GLY A 44 6.79 19.75 -59.00
N ASN A 45 7.76 19.10 -58.37
CA ASN A 45 8.80 18.34 -59.07
C ASN A 45 8.77 16.86 -58.68
N SER A 46 8.83 15.94 -59.63
CA SER A 46 8.78 14.49 -59.36
C SER A 46 7.52 14.09 -58.58
N VAL A 47 6.34 14.46 -59.08
CA VAL A 47 5.04 14.12 -58.48
C VAL A 47 4.49 12.84 -59.11
N LEU A 48 4.10 11.86 -58.32
CA LEU A 48 3.49 10.61 -58.78
C LEU A 48 2.05 10.45 -58.29
N ILE A 49 1.12 10.33 -59.24
CA ILE A 49 -0.22 9.79 -59.05
C ILE A 49 -0.35 8.58 -59.98
N PRO A 50 -0.15 7.34 -59.48
CA PRO A 50 -0.01 6.18 -60.32
C PRO A 50 -1.35 5.76 -60.93
N LYS A 51 -1.29 5.08 -62.07
CA LYS A 51 -2.44 4.36 -62.61
C LYS A 51 -2.62 3.06 -61.85
N ILE A 52 -3.66 2.96 -61.02
CA ILE A 52 -4.06 1.70 -60.41
C ILE A 52 -5.17 1.03 -61.24
N SER A 53 -5.01 -0.24 -61.57
CA SER A 53 -6.06 -1.04 -62.19
C SER A 53 -6.95 -1.64 -61.10
N VAL A 54 -7.93 -0.86 -60.64
CA VAL A 54 -9.00 -1.36 -59.77
C VAL A 54 -10.22 -1.66 -60.63
N PRO A 55 -10.85 -2.86 -60.53
CA PRO A 55 -12.09 -3.16 -61.26
C PRO A 55 -13.16 -2.09 -60.99
N GLY A 56 -13.61 -1.42 -62.04
CA GLY A 56 -14.63 -0.36 -61.96
C GLY A 56 -14.11 1.07 -61.77
N LYS A 57 -12.78 1.29 -61.71
CA LYS A 57 -12.18 2.64 -61.68
C LYS A 57 -11.26 2.88 -62.87
N THR A 58 -11.22 4.13 -63.35
CA THR A 58 -10.34 4.57 -64.45
C THR A 58 -8.99 5.08 -63.96
N GLY A 59 -8.86 5.37 -62.66
CA GLY A 59 -7.67 5.92 -62.02
C GLY A 59 -7.87 6.21 -60.54
N ILE A 60 -6.91 6.92 -59.95
CA ILE A 60 -6.99 7.57 -58.64
C ILE A 60 -7.84 8.84 -58.77
N GLU A 61 -8.90 8.92 -57.99
CA GLU A 61 -9.84 10.05 -58.03
C GLU A 61 -9.56 11.06 -56.91
N GLN A 62 -9.66 12.36 -57.21
CA GLN A 62 -9.63 13.45 -56.21
C GLN A 62 -8.35 13.51 -55.34
N ALA A 63 -7.21 13.06 -55.88
CA ALA A 63 -5.94 13.19 -55.17
C ALA A 63 -5.35 14.60 -55.32
N VAL A 64 -4.74 15.10 -54.25
CA VAL A 64 -4.01 16.37 -54.25
C VAL A 64 -2.56 16.09 -53.84
N ALA A 65 -1.61 16.33 -54.74
CA ALA A 65 -0.19 16.12 -54.53
C ALA A 65 0.61 17.38 -54.83
N ILE A 66 1.24 17.96 -53.81
CA ILE A 66 1.94 19.24 -53.95
C ILE A 66 3.34 19.16 -53.32
N GLY A 67 4.39 19.45 -54.09
CA GLY A 67 5.75 19.59 -53.60
C GLY A 67 6.79 18.81 -54.41
N SER A 68 7.88 18.38 -53.76
CA SER A 68 9.00 17.70 -54.42
C SER A 68 9.05 16.24 -54.02
N ASN A 69 9.22 15.34 -54.99
CA ASN A 69 9.28 13.89 -54.75
C ASN A 69 8.08 13.37 -53.94
N VAL A 70 6.85 13.76 -54.28
CA VAL A 70 5.64 13.34 -53.53
C VAL A 70 4.86 12.28 -54.29
N GLN A 71 4.20 11.38 -53.55
CA GLN A 71 3.42 10.29 -54.10
C GLN A 71 2.03 10.22 -53.48
N ALA A 72 0.99 10.24 -54.31
CA ALA A 72 -0.40 10.02 -53.89
C ALA A 72 -1.01 8.80 -54.58
N THR A 73 -1.14 7.69 -53.85
CA THR A 73 -1.64 6.42 -54.41
C THR A 73 -3.05 6.02 -53.98
N GLY A 74 -3.75 6.88 -53.23
CA GLY A 74 -5.12 6.62 -52.77
C GLY A 74 -6.11 7.66 -53.27
N ASP A 75 -7.38 7.25 -53.45
CA ASP A 75 -8.46 8.19 -53.79
C ASP A 75 -8.70 9.20 -52.66
N ASN A 76 -9.07 10.43 -53.01
CA ASN A 76 -9.34 11.52 -52.06
C ASN A 76 -8.19 11.69 -51.03
N SER A 77 -6.95 11.46 -51.47
CA SER A 77 -5.76 11.61 -50.63
C SER A 77 -5.12 12.98 -50.80
N LEU A 78 -4.43 13.44 -49.75
CA LEU A 78 -3.75 14.73 -49.74
C LEU A 78 -2.29 14.53 -49.32
N VAL A 79 -1.35 14.87 -50.21
CA VAL A 79 0.07 14.86 -49.91
C VAL A 79 0.69 16.24 -50.18
N ILE A 80 1.38 16.80 -49.19
CA ILE A 80 2.05 18.10 -49.31
C ILE A 80 3.45 18.05 -48.67
N GLY A 81 4.48 18.42 -49.44
CA GLY A 81 5.83 18.72 -48.93
C GLY A 81 6.98 18.10 -49.72
N ASN A 82 8.01 17.60 -49.06
CA ASN A 82 9.20 17.00 -49.70
C ASN A 82 9.30 15.53 -49.32
N GLU A 83 9.35 14.61 -50.28
CA GLU A 83 9.47 13.17 -50.00
C GLU A 83 8.36 12.65 -49.05
N ALA A 84 7.12 12.99 -49.39
CA ALA A 84 5.92 12.58 -48.66
C ALA A 84 5.06 11.59 -49.47
N ILE A 85 4.38 10.67 -48.78
CA ILE A 85 3.67 9.54 -49.38
C ILE A 85 2.28 9.37 -48.76
N THR A 86 1.23 9.32 -49.58
CA THR A 86 -0.09 8.79 -49.21
C THR A 86 -0.35 7.45 -49.91
N GLY A 87 -0.85 6.47 -49.17
CA GLY A 87 -1.00 5.08 -49.61
C GLY A 87 -2.41 4.69 -50.08
N LYS A 88 -3.40 4.80 -49.17
CA LYS A 88 -4.78 4.33 -49.39
C LYS A 88 -5.78 5.48 -49.35
N SER A 89 -7.05 5.17 -49.61
CA SER A 89 -8.10 6.19 -49.75
C SER A 89 -8.26 7.06 -48.50
N GLY A 90 -8.46 8.37 -48.70
CA GLY A 90 -8.68 9.34 -47.62
C GLY A 90 -7.46 9.64 -46.75
N SER A 91 -6.27 9.17 -47.12
CA SER A 91 -5.05 9.41 -46.33
C SER A 91 -4.49 10.82 -46.56
N ILE A 92 -3.90 11.39 -45.51
CA ILE A 92 -3.34 12.76 -45.51
C ILE A 92 -1.90 12.70 -45.01
N ALA A 93 -0.94 13.16 -45.82
CA ALA A 93 0.47 13.25 -45.46
C ALA A 93 0.97 14.68 -45.71
N ILE A 94 1.37 15.40 -44.67
CA ILE A 94 1.88 16.77 -44.78
C ILE A 94 3.19 16.88 -44.00
N GLY A 95 4.29 17.19 -44.68
CA GLY A 95 5.61 17.26 -44.06
C GLY A 95 6.72 16.91 -45.04
N GLY A 96 7.86 16.48 -44.52
CA GLY A 96 8.90 15.95 -45.39
C GLY A 96 10.02 15.21 -44.67
N ASP A 97 11.10 14.96 -45.41
CA ASP A 97 12.31 14.24 -44.98
C ASP A 97 13.41 15.16 -44.40
N ASP A 98 13.31 16.48 -44.64
CA ASP A 98 14.29 17.52 -44.27
C ASP A 98 14.38 17.84 -42.76
N ALA A 99 14.43 16.82 -41.89
CA ALA A 99 14.77 16.96 -40.48
C ALA A 99 16.12 16.30 -40.17
N ALA A 100 17.17 16.75 -40.86
CA ALA A 100 18.54 16.27 -40.66
C ALA A 100 18.93 16.27 -39.16
N GLY A 101 19.24 15.08 -38.62
CA GLY A 101 19.98 14.87 -37.37
C GLY A 101 19.35 15.30 -36.04
N THR A 102 18.10 15.80 -35.99
CA THR A 102 17.54 16.35 -34.73
C THR A 102 16.60 15.39 -34.00
N TYR A 103 15.98 14.43 -34.68
CA TYR A 103 14.99 13.51 -34.10
C TYR A 103 15.34 12.06 -34.42
N ASN A 104 15.74 11.28 -33.41
CA ASN A 104 16.11 9.88 -33.58
C ASN A 104 14.86 9.00 -33.53
N ALA A 105 14.49 8.39 -34.67
CA ALA A 105 13.39 7.45 -34.73
C ALA A 105 13.66 6.14 -33.95
N ASN A 106 14.87 5.89 -33.46
CA ASN A 106 15.27 4.72 -32.67
C ASN A 106 14.82 3.38 -33.28
N GLY A 107 14.85 3.27 -34.62
CA GLY A 107 14.39 2.08 -35.35
C GLY A 107 12.85 1.90 -35.38
N LYS A 108 12.09 2.94 -35.03
CA LYS A 108 10.62 2.96 -35.11
C LYS A 108 10.18 3.45 -36.50
N GLY A 109 9.25 2.74 -37.12
CA GLY A 109 8.77 3.04 -38.48
C GLY A 109 9.61 2.41 -39.58
N TYR A 110 9.35 2.79 -40.83
CA TYR A 110 10.00 2.21 -42.01
C TYR A 110 10.75 3.25 -42.83
N ILE A 111 11.82 2.79 -43.48
CA ILE A 111 12.52 3.55 -44.52
C ILE A 111 11.68 3.47 -45.79
N LEU A 112 10.82 4.47 -45.99
CA LEU A 112 9.97 4.61 -47.17
C LEU A 112 10.59 5.63 -48.12
N ARG A 113 10.60 5.34 -49.43
CA ARG A 113 11.16 6.20 -50.47
C ARG A 113 10.06 6.65 -51.42
N ALA A 114 9.91 7.95 -51.59
CA ALA A 114 8.93 8.52 -52.51
C ALA A 114 9.46 8.51 -53.95
N PHE A 115 8.57 8.70 -54.93
CA PHE A 115 8.94 8.73 -56.35
C PHE A 115 9.92 9.87 -56.65
N GLY A 116 10.99 9.56 -57.39
CA GLY A 116 12.03 10.54 -57.75
C GLY A 116 13.08 10.80 -56.67
N SER A 117 12.98 10.15 -55.50
CA SER A 117 14.04 10.20 -54.47
C SER A 117 15.36 9.63 -54.99
N ASN A 118 16.48 10.23 -54.56
CA ASN A 118 17.81 9.82 -55.01
C ASN A 118 18.20 8.46 -54.38
N PHE A 119 18.40 7.46 -55.24
CA PHE A 119 18.86 6.11 -54.83
C PHE A 119 20.23 6.08 -54.15
N PHE A 120 21.03 7.16 -54.28
CA PHE A 120 22.40 7.26 -53.77
C PHE A 120 22.53 8.04 -52.45
N ASP A 121 21.42 8.49 -51.87
CA ASP A 121 21.46 9.07 -50.52
C ASP A 121 21.59 7.92 -49.51
N ASN A 122 22.85 7.58 -49.21
CA ASN A 122 23.26 6.40 -48.45
C ASN A 122 23.23 6.63 -46.94
N ASN A 123 22.67 7.75 -46.47
CA ASN A 123 22.45 8.01 -45.05
C ASN A 123 21.21 7.26 -44.53
N ILE A 124 21.20 5.95 -44.79
CA ILE A 124 20.10 4.98 -44.53
C ILE A 124 19.69 4.95 -43.05
N THR A 125 20.53 5.41 -42.14
CA THR A 125 20.23 5.42 -40.70
C THR A 125 19.33 6.58 -40.26
N ASP A 126 19.20 7.64 -41.06
CA ASP A 126 18.44 8.87 -40.69
C ASP A 126 17.30 9.18 -41.67
N TYR A 127 17.23 8.44 -42.78
CA TYR A 127 16.27 8.67 -43.86
C TYR A 127 14.89 8.05 -43.56
N ARG A 128 13.86 8.88 -43.50
CA ARG A 128 12.48 8.45 -43.24
C ARG A 128 11.46 9.41 -43.86
N ALA A 129 10.79 9.00 -44.93
CA ALA A 129 9.71 9.80 -45.53
C ALA A 129 8.53 10.05 -44.57
N ASN A 130 7.87 11.19 -44.73
CA ASN A 130 6.55 11.44 -44.15
C ASN A 130 5.52 10.55 -44.88
N ALA A 131 4.76 9.73 -44.16
CA ALA A 131 3.89 8.75 -44.81
C ALA A 131 2.55 8.52 -44.10
N ALA A 132 1.46 8.50 -44.86
CA ALA A 132 0.15 8.06 -44.40
C ALA A 132 -0.35 6.92 -45.30
N ILE A 133 -0.15 5.67 -44.87
CA ILE A 133 -0.32 4.50 -45.74
C ILE A 133 -1.70 3.84 -45.62
N GLY A 134 -2.31 3.84 -44.43
CA GLY A 134 -3.61 3.22 -44.20
C GLY A 134 -4.81 4.02 -44.74
N ASN A 135 -5.99 3.38 -44.80
CA ASN A 135 -7.24 4.07 -45.13
C ASN A 135 -7.56 5.13 -44.07
N GLY A 136 -7.84 6.36 -44.48
CA GLY A 136 -8.14 7.47 -43.55
C GLY A 136 -6.99 7.83 -42.59
N ALA A 137 -5.77 7.39 -42.87
CA ALA A 137 -4.60 7.66 -42.02
C ALA A 137 -4.16 9.14 -42.16
N VAL A 138 -3.67 9.73 -41.07
CA VAL A 138 -3.20 11.12 -41.05
C VAL A 138 -1.76 11.16 -40.54
N SER A 139 -0.85 11.75 -41.30
CA SER A 139 0.54 11.96 -40.93
C SER A 139 0.96 13.41 -41.14
N LEU A 140 1.28 14.13 -40.06
CA LEU A 140 1.68 15.53 -40.08
C LEU A 140 3.04 15.71 -39.40
N GLY A 141 3.99 16.36 -40.06
CA GLY A 141 5.33 16.64 -39.53
C GLY A 141 6.45 15.90 -40.27
N SER A 142 7.69 16.35 -40.06
CA SER A 142 8.86 15.73 -40.69
C SER A 142 9.09 14.30 -40.18
N ASN A 143 9.44 13.39 -41.07
CA ASN A 143 9.73 11.98 -40.77
C ASN A 143 8.58 11.21 -40.06
N SER A 144 7.36 11.76 -40.03
CA SER A 144 6.25 11.18 -39.28
C SER A 144 5.49 10.14 -40.12
N GLN A 145 5.00 9.06 -39.51
CA GLN A 145 4.34 7.98 -40.24
C GLN A 145 3.09 7.45 -39.57
N ALA A 146 2.00 7.37 -40.32
CA ALA A 146 0.77 6.65 -40.00
C ALA A 146 0.63 5.43 -40.93
N LEU A 147 0.95 4.24 -40.42
CA LEU A 147 1.20 3.03 -41.22
C LEU A 147 0.03 2.03 -41.26
N ALA A 148 -1.06 2.33 -40.55
CA ALA A 148 -2.23 1.45 -40.41
C ALA A 148 -3.55 2.20 -40.67
N ASP A 149 -4.64 1.46 -40.86
CA ASP A 149 -5.96 2.07 -41.13
C ASP A 149 -6.44 2.92 -39.94
N GLY A 150 -6.85 4.16 -40.21
CA GLY A 150 -7.29 5.13 -39.21
C GLY A 150 -6.20 5.62 -38.25
N ALA A 151 -4.92 5.31 -38.52
CA ALA A 151 -3.81 5.75 -37.68
C ALA A 151 -3.56 7.26 -37.82
N VAL A 152 -3.21 7.93 -36.72
CA VAL A 152 -2.93 9.37 -36.66
C VAL A 152 -1.55 9.60 -36.06
N SER A 153 -0.64 10.18 -36.84
CA SER A 153 0.72 10.53 -36.46
C SER A 153 0.94 12.02 -36.64
N ILE A 154 1.23 12.76 -35.57
CA ILE A 154 1.44 14.22 -35.62
C ILE A 154 2.67 14.58 -34.80
N GLY A 155 3.67 15.19 -35.43
CA GLY A 155 4.93 15.60 -34.81
C GLY A 155 6.15 14.94 -35.45
N ALA A 156 7.32 15.57 -35.31
CA ALA A 156 8.54 15.11 -35.95
C ALA A 156 8.89 13.67 -35.52
N ALA A 157 9.12 12.78 -36.48
CA ALA A 157 9.40 11.35 -36.27
C ALA A 157 8.33 10.57 -35.47
N ALA A 158 7.11 11.10 -35.30
CA ALA A 158 5.99 10.36 -34.70
C ALA A 158 5.63 9.12 -35.53
N THR A 159 5.18 8.05 -34.87
CA THR A 159 4.83 6.78 -35.54
C THR A 159 3.53 6.21 -34.98
N ALA A 160 2.51 6.11 -35.81
CA ALA A 160 1.27 5.43 -35.49
C ALA A 160 1.07 4.22 -36.42
N GLY A 161 0.81 3.06 -35.83
CA GLY A 161 0.62 1.79 -36.50
C GLY A 161 1.94 1.03 -36.71
N ALA A 162 1.88 -0.30 -36.53
CA ALA A 162 3.00 -1.18 -36.82
C ALA A 162 3.17 -1.33 -38.33
N GLY A 163 2.08 -1.57 -39.08
CA GLY A 163 2.13 -1.83 -40.53
C GLY A 163 3.09 -2.97 -40.92
N THR A 164 2.98 -3.52 -42.13
CA THR A 164 4.01 -4.44 -42.64
C THR A 164 4.12 -4.33 -44.14
N GLN A 165 5.34 -4.16 -44.65
CA GLN A 165 5.60 -4.24 -46.09
C GLN A 165 5.72 -5.71 -46.51
N ARG A 166 4.86 -6.17 -47.42
CA ARG A 166 4.96 -7.49 -48.08
C ARG A 166 5.25 -7.27 -49.56
N GLY A 167 6.54 -7.24 -49.91
CA GLY A 167 6.96 -6.92 -51.29
C GLY A 167 6.59 -5.48 -51.66
N ASN A 168 5.81 -5.31 -52.73
CA ASN A 168 5.32 -4.00 -53.19
C ASN A 168 3.99 -3.59 -52.54
N GLU A 169 3.41 -4.42 -51.68
CA GLU A 169 2.13 -4.17 -51.03
C GLU A 169 2.31 -3.82 -49.55
N TRP A 170 1.48 -2.90 -49.05
CA TRP A 170 1.47 -2.51 -47.64
C TRP A 170 0.27 -3.11 -46.91
N ASP A 171 0.58 -3.93 -45.91
CA ASP A 171 -0.38 -4.48 -44.97
C ASP A 171 -0.61 -3.46 -43.84
N SER A 172 -1.79 -2.84 -43.83
CA SER A 172 -2.23 -1.86 -42.82
C SER A 172 -3.13 -2.49 -41.75
N SER A 173 -3.12 -3.83 -41.63
CA SER A 173 -4.04 -4.57 -40.76
C SER A 173 -3.65 -4.56 -39.27
N SER A 174 -2.42 -4.20 -38.93
CA SER A 174 -1.91 -4.15 -37.55
C SER A 174 -1.60 -2.72 -37.13
N GLY A 175 -2.09 -2.32 -35.95
CA GLY A 175 -1.92 -0.98 -35.40
C GLY A 175 -3.06 -0.02 -35.76
N LYS A 176 -4.26 -0.55 -36.04
CA LYS A 176 -5.41 0.24 -36.49
C LYS A 176 -5.85 1.24 -35.43
N GLN A 177 -6.31 2.41 -35.88
CA GLN A 177 -6.86 3.47 -35.02
C GLN A 177 -5.89 3.96 -33.93
N SER A 178 -4.59 3.75 -34.12
CA SER A 178 -3.55 4.21 -33.21
C SER A 178 -3.30 5.71 -33.36
N ILE A 179 -2.94 6.37 -32.26
CA ILE A 179 -2.70 7.81 -32.21
C ILE A 179 -1.34 8.08 -31.58
N ALA A 180 -0.43 8.68 -32.34
CA ALA A 180 0.87 9.17 -31.89
C ALA A 180 0.92 10.70 -32.10
N LEU A 181 0.90 11.48 -31.03
CA LEU A 181 0.93 12.95 -31.07
C LEU A 181 2.08 13.47 -30.21
N GLY A 182 3.07 14.12 -30.84
CA GLY A 182 4.29 14.64 -30.23
C GLY A 182 5.55 14.11 -30.90
N ALA A 183 6.64 14.87 -30.86
CA ALA A 183 7.88 14.45 -31.50
C ALA A 183 8.44 13.16 -30.87
N GLU A 184 8.90 12.23 -31.72
CA GLU A 184 9.41 10.90 -31.35
C GLU A 184 8.38 9.99 -30.62
N SER A 185 7.09 10.32 -30.66
CA SER A 185 6.01 9.48 -30.09
C SER A 185 5.74 8.23 -30.92
N SER A 186 5.29 7.15 -30.28
CA SER A 186 5.12 5.83 -30.91
C SER A 186 3.90 5.09 -30.38
N ALA A 187 2.93 4.79 -31.24
CA ALA A 187 1.71 4.06 -30.96
C ALA A 187 1.57 2.91 -31.98
N LEU A 188 2.04 1.69 -31.65
CA LEU A 188 2.27 0.66 -32.69
C LEU A 188 1.15 -0.39 -32.82
N ASN A 189 0.37 -0.61 -31.77
CA ASN A 189 -0.67 -1.65 -31.74
C ASN A 189 -2.08 -1.06 -31.83
N ASP A 190 -3.09 -1.92 -32.00
CA ASP A 190 -4.48 -1.49 -32.22
C ASP A 190 -5.00 -0.65 -31.05
N ASN A 191 -5.76 0.41 -31.36
CA ASN A 191 -6.40 1.32 -30.40
C ASN A 191 -5.44 1.98 -29.40
N THR A 192 -4.15 2.07 -29.73
CA THR A 192 -3.15 2.67 -28.84
C THR A 192 -3.14 4.19 -28.90
N ILE A 193 -2.84 4.83 -27.77
CA ILE A 193 -2.66 6.29 -27.68
C ILE A 193 -1.29 6.58 -27.08
N ALA A 194 -0.48 7.39 -27.75
CA ALA A 194 0.79 7.93 -27.28
C ALA A 194 0.81 9.46 -27.48
N LEU A 195 0.77 10.22 -26.37
CA LEU A 195 0.65 11.68 -26.39
C LEU A 195 1.80 12.35 -25.61
N GLY A 196 2.69 13.04 -26.32
CA GLY A 196 3.77 13.86 -25.78
C GLY A 196 5.15 13.56 -26.42
N TYR A 197 6.21 14.15 -25.88
CA TYR A 197 7.57 13.97 -26.41
C TYR A 197 8.15 12.61 -26.00
N ARG A 198 8.67 11.83 -26.97
CA ARG A 198 9.27 10.50 -26.75
C ARG A 198 8.37 9.48 -26.04
N THR A 199 7.05 9.61 -26.18
CA THR A 199 6.11 8.64 -25.58
C THR A 199 6.04 7.35 -26.38
N THR A 200 5.86 6.22 -25.69
CA THR A 200 5.77 4.89 -26.31
C THR A 200 4.58 4.12 -25.76
N SER A 201 3.62 3.78 -26.61
CA SER A 201 2.46 2.94 -26.30
C SER A 201 2.45 1.75 -27.27
N THR A 202 2.70 0.55 -26.76
CA THR A 202 2.84 -0.67 -27.58
C THR A 202 2.04 -1.86 -27.04
N GLY A 203 1.23 -1.72 -26.00
CA GLY A 203 0.24 -2.74 -25.65
C GLY A 203 -1.01 -2.62 -26.52
N ASN A 204 -1.81 -3.67 -26.72
CA ASN A 204 -3.11 -3.48 -27.37
C ASN A 204 -4.01 -2.61 -26.48
N SER A 205 -4.67 -1.60 -27.06
CA SER A 205 -5.55 -0.67 -26.34
C SER A 205 -4.89 0.06 -25.16
N SER A 206 -3.56 0.25 -25.20
CA SER A 206 -2.82 0.96 -24.16
C SER A 206 -2.78 2.47 -24.39
N THR A 207 -2.66 3.26 -23.31
CA THR A 207 -2.59 4.71 -23.34
C THR A 207 -1.36 5.22 -22.58
N ALA A 208 -0.51 6.00 -23.24
CA ALA A 208 0.67 6.65 -22.68
C ALA A 208 0.59 8.17 -22.91
N ILE A 209 0.66 8.97 -21.84
CA ILE A 209 0.55 10.44 -21.92
C ILE A 209 1.62 11.10 -21.04
N GLY A 210 2.51 11.92 -21.61
CA GLY A 210 3.55 12.64 -20.87
C GLY A 210 4.86 12.82 -21.65
N ASN A 211 5.96 13.10 -20.95
CA ASN A 211 7.31 13.13 -21.54
C ASN A 211 7.99 11.80 -21.24
N SER A 212 8.52 11.10 -22.25
CA SER A 212 9.24 9.82 -22.08
C SER A 212 8.43 8.75 -21.36
N THR A 213 7.10 8.80 -21.47
CA THR A 213 6.15 7.86 -20.87
C THR A 213 6.08 6.56 -21.66
N VAL A 214 5.92 5.43 -20.98
CA VAL A 214 5.92 4.10 -21.60
C VAL A 214 4.75 3.25 -21.10
N ALA A 215 3.93 2.74 -22.03
CA ALA A 215 2.90 1.73 -21.77
C ALA A 215 3.05 0.55 -22.75
N THR A 216 3.64 -0.56 -22.32
CA THR A 216 3.97 -1.69 -23.23
C THR A 216 3.03 -2.88 -23.15
N ALA A 217 2.15 -2.93 -22.15
CA ALA A 217 1.27 -4.06 -21.89
C ALA A 217 -0.20 -3.78 -22.25
N ASN A 218 -1.01 -4.83 -22.43
CA ASN A 218 -2.36 -4.71 -22.95
C ASN A 218 -3.28 -3.99 -21.94
N ASN A 219 -4.14 -3.09 -22.43
CA ASN A 219 -5.05 -2.29 -21.61
C ASN A 219 -4.34 -1.43 -20.53
N ALA A 220 -3.03 -1.20 -20.64
CA ALA A 220 -2.28 -0.43 -19.66
C ALA A 220 -2.47 1.09 -19.85
N LEU A 221 -2.50 1.84 -18.75
CA LEU A 221 -2.51 3.31 -18.73
C LEU A 221 -1.25 3.83 -18.01
N ALA A 222 -0.46 4.63 -18.70
CA ALA A 222 0.66 5.38 -18.14
C ALA A 222 0.45 6.89 -18.36
N LEU A 223 0.41 7.67 -17.29
CA LEU A 223 0.21 9.12 -17.32
C LEU A 223 1.25 9.83 -16.44
N GLY A 224 2.08 10.70 -17.01
CA GLY A 224 3.12 11.44 -16.29
C GLY A 224 4.52 11.29 -16.90
N SER A 225 5.42 12.21 -16.55
CA SER A 225 6.81 12.19 -17.03
C SER A 225 7.55 10.92 -16.57
N HIS A 226 8.17 10.19 -17.49
CA HIS A 226 8.91 8.94 -17.22
C HIS A 226 8.09 7.84 -16.51
N SER A 227 6.75 7.88 -16.55
CA SER A 227 5.94 6.79 -16.02
C SER A 227 6.03 5.55 -16.91
N HIS A 228 5.94 4.37 -16.29
CA HIS A 228 6.17 3.09 -16.94
C HIS A 228 5.13 2.04 -16.52
N ALA A 229 4.25 1.66 -17.45
CA ALA A 229 3.26 0.60 -17.28
C ALA A 229 3.58 -0.59 -18.20
N ASP A 230 4.15 -1.67 -17.66
CA ASP A 230 4.59 -2.84 -18.43
C ASP A 230 3.87 -4.15 -18.07
N ALA A 231 2.73 -4.05 -17.37
CA ALA A 231 1.85 -5.18 -17.03
C ALA A 231 0.40 -4.98 -17.51
N ASP A 232 -0.27 -6.09 -17.84
CA ASP A 232 -1.63 -6.06 -18.37
C ASP A 232 -2.61 -5.45 -17.36
N GLY A 233 -3.44 -4.52 -17.85
CA GLY A 233 -4.45 -3.81 -17.05
C GLY A 233 -3.89 -2.83 -16.00
N ALA A 234 -2.58 -2.56 -15.99
CA ALA A 234 -1.97 -1.65 -15.01
C ALA A 234 -2.39 -0.19 -15.23
N VAL A 235 -2.58 0.56 -14.14
CA VAL A 235 -2.86 1.99 -14.14
C VAL A 235 -1.79 2.73 -13.35
N ILE A 236 -0.93 3.47 -14.05
CA ILE A 236 0.25 4.14 -13.51
C ILE A 236 0.16 5.65 -13.80
N ILE A 237 0.06 6.46 -12.75
CA ILE A 237 -0.14 7.90 -12.83
C ILE A 237 0.87 8.61 -11.92
N GLY A 238 1.67 9.54 -12.48
CA GLY A 238 2.64 10.35 -11.76
C GLY A 238 4.06 10.27 -12.35
N SER A 239 4.92 11.22 -11.97
CA SER A 239 6.31 11.24 -12.44
C SER A 239 7.10 10.05 -11.89
N ASP A 240 7.84 9.35 -12.74
CA ASP A 240 8.70 8.22 -12.36
C ASP A 240 7.94 7.06 -11.68
N ALA A 241 6.62 7.01 -11.85
CA ALA A 241 5.76 5.95 -11.34
C ALA A 241 5.95 4.65 -12.16
N LYS A 242 6.01 3.50 -11.50
CA LYS A 242 6.28 2.21 -12.17
C LYS A 242 5.58 1.03 -11.48
N ASN A 243 5.05 0.09 -12.25
CA ASN A 243 4.75 -1.25 -11.74
C ASN A 243 6.04 -2.09 -11.72
N THR A 244 6.33 -2.74 -10.60
CA THR A 244 7.66 -3.34 -10.37
C THR A 244 7.74 -4.80 -10.78
N ARG A 245 8.76 -5.14 -11.57
CA ARG A 245 9.31 -6.51 -11.73
C ARG A 245 10.39 -6.83 -10.69
N ASP A 246 11.05 -5.81 -10.16
CA ASP A 246 12.34 -5.90 -9.46
C ASP A 246 12.29 -6.50 -8.05
N THR A 247 11.16 -6.47 -7.34
CA THR A 247 11.06 -7.01 -5.97
C THR A 247 10.91 -8.53 -5.92
N LEU A 248 10.59 -9.19 -7.05
CA LEU A 248 10.31 -10.64 -7.12
C LEU A 248 11.57 -11.49 -7.29
N THR A 249 12.61 -10.98 -7.96
CA THR A 249 13.87 -11.71 -8.21
C THR A 249 14.72 -11.88 -6.95
N ALA A 250 14.58 -10.97 -5.98
CA ALA A 250 15.26 -11.07 -4.68
C ALA A 250 14.69 -12.16 -3.75
N VAL A 251 13.53 -12.74 -4.09
CA VAL A 251 12.82 -13.74 -3.26
C VAL A 251 12.68 -15.11 -3.94
N GLY A 252 13.22 -15.29 -5.15
CA GLY A 252 13.30 -16.60 -5.84
C GLY A 252 11.98 -17.14 -6.39
N LEU A 253 10.98 -16.30 -6.65
CA LEU A 253 9.65 -16.71 -7.11
C LEU A 253 9.36 -16.27 -8.57
N PRO A 254 8.41 -16.92 -9.29
CA PRO A 254 8.02 -16.52 -10.64
C PRO A 254 7.52 -15.07 -10.66
N ALA A 255 8.05 -14.25 -11.56
CA ALA A 255 7.73 -12.82 -11.63
C ALA A 255 6.43 -12.57 -12.42
N ASP A 256 5.28 -12.69 -11.75
CA ASP A 256 4.05 -12.06 -12.24
C ASP A 256 4.21 -10.55 -12.08
N ASN A 257 4.59 -9.89 -13.16
CA ASN A 257 4.84 -8.45 -13.16
C ASN A 257 3.50 -7.75 -13.01
N GLY A 258 3.26 -7.04 -11.89
CA GLY A 258 2.32 -5.91 -11.81
C GLY A 258 0.92 -6.06 -12.40
N VAL A 259 0.40 -7.26 -12.68
CA VAL A 259 -0.89 -7.43 -13.37
C VAL A 259 -1.97 -6.77 -12.52
N ASN A 260 -2.82 -5.95 -13.15
CA ASN A 260 -3.84 -5.15 -12.48
C ASN A 260 -3.31 -4.21 -11.36
N ALA A 261 -2.04 -3.81 -11.40
CA ALA A 261 -1.47 -2.89 -10.41
C ALA A 261 -2.01 -1.47 -10.59
N ILE A 262 -2.25 -0.78 -9.48
CA ILE A 262 -2.59 0.64 -9.43
C ILE A 262 -1.46 1.40 -8.74
N GLY A 263 -0.86 2.36 -9.43
CA GLY A 263 0.17 3.25 -8.89
C GLY A 263 -0.18 4.71 -9.16
N ILE A 264 -0.40 5.52 -8.11
CA ILE A 264 -0.75 6.94 -8.25
C ILE A 264 0.14 7.82 -7.36
N GLY A 265 0.99 8.65 -7.95
CA GLY A 265 1.90 9.55 -7.24
C GLY A 265 3.30 9.55 -7.86
N SER A 266 4.20 10.43 -7.39
CA SER A 266 5.58 10.42 -7.87
C SER A 266 6.40 9.29 -7.23
N SER A 267 7.23 8.62 -8.02
CA SER A 267 8.12 7.54 -7.60
C SER A 267 7.41 6.37 -6.90
N VAL A 268 6.14 6.11 -7.24
CA VAL A 268 5.38 4.97 -6.70
C VAL A 268 5.85 3.65 -7.30
N ARG A 269 5.75 2.59 -6.51
CA ARG A 269 6.06 1.21 -6.91
C ARG A 269 4.93 0.28 -6.51
N SER A 270 4.37 -0.45 -7.47
CA SER A 270 3.31 -1.41 -7.21
C SER A 270 3.58 -2.76 -7.86
N ALA A 271 3.54 -3.83 -7.06
CA ALA A 271 3.59 -5.22 -7.50
C ALA A 271 2.21 -5.69 -8.02
N ALA A 272 2.08 -6.94 -8.47
CA ALA A 272 0.81 -7.44 -9.02
C ALA A 272 -0.32 -7.39 -7.99
N ASN A 273 -1.52 -7.02 -8.45
CA ASN A 273 -2.71 -6.78 -7.62
C ASN A 273 -2.49 -5.76 -6.47
N GLY A 274 -1.41 -4.96 -6.54
CA GLY A 274 -1.06 -3.95 -5.56
C GLY A 274 -1.70 -2.60 -5.84
N ILE A 275 -2.03 -1.86 -4.78
CA ILE A 275 -2.47 -0.47 -4.82
C ILE A 275 -1.45 0.37 -4.08
N ALA A 276 -0.71 1.22 -4.79
CA ALA A 276 0.24 2.18 -4.22
C ALA A 276 -0.21 3.61 -4.55
N ILE A 277 -0.58 4.41 -3.54
CA ILE A 277 -1.06 5.79 -3.73
C ILE A 277 -0.32 6.74 -2.78
N GLY A 278 0.32 7.77 -3.33
CA GLY A 278 1.10 8.78 -2.60
C GLY A 278 2.57 8.79 -3.00
N ARG A 279 3.27 9.93 -2.81
CA ARG A 279 4.69 10.05 -3.18
C ARG A 279 5.53 8.95 -2.51
N GLY A 280 6.25 8.17 -3.31
CA GLY A 280 7.13 7.10 -2.82
C GLY A 280 6.41 5.94 -2.13
N ALA A 281 5.10 5.77 -2.33
CA ALA A 281 4.38 4.61 -1.79
C ALA A 281 4.82 3.31 -2.49
N GLU A 282 4.95 2.22 -1.74
CA GLU A 282 5.41 0.92 -2.22
C GLU A 282 4.50 -0.25 -1.79
N ALA A 283 3.85 -0.90 -2.75
CA ALA A 283 3.13 -2.17 -2.55
C ALA A 283 4.01 -3.31 -3.11
N LYS A 284 4.64 -4.11 -2.23
CA LYS A 284 5.83 -4.91 -2.57
C LYS A 284 5.60 -6.36 -3.00
N ILE A 285 4.55 -7.01 -2.51
CA ILE A 285 4.34 -8.47 -2.68
C ILE A 285 3.22 -8.75 -3.67
N SER A 286 3.45 -9.75 -4.55
CA SER A 286 2.59 -10.17 -5.66
C SER A 286 1.59 -11.29 -5.32
N GLU A 287 1.80 -12.02 -4.22
CA GLU A 287 0.98 -13.20 -3.86
C GLU A 287 -0.33 -12.84 -3.11
N ALA A 288 -0.48 -11.60 -2.69
CA ALA A 288 -1.66 -11.11 -1.98
C ALA A 288 -2.00 -9.70 -2.47
N THR A 289 -3.29 -9.32 -2.38
CA THR A 289 -3.69 -7.92 -2.55
C THR A 289 -2.97 -7.08 -1.49
N THR A 290 -2.12 -6.17 -1.94
CA THR A 290 -1.37 -5.26 -1.08
C THR A 290 -1.85 -3.83 -1.28
N ILE A 291 -2.06 -3.10 -0.19
CA ILE A 291 -2.51 -1.70 -0.24
C ILE A 291 -1.52 -0.85 0.54
N ALA A 292 -0.92 0.15 -0.12
CA ALA A 292 -0.03 1.15 0.46
C ALA A 292 -0.55 2.55 0.06
N ILE A 293 -1.15 3.28 1.00
CA ILE A 293 -1.72 4.61 0.74
C ILE A 293 -1.15 5.62 1.73
N GLY A 294 -0.37 6.58 1.23
CA GLY A 294 0.29 7.61 2.01
C GLY A 294 1.68 7.94 1.46
N ASN A 295 2.20 9.11 1.81
CA ASN A 295 3.58 9.45 1.45
C ASN A 295 4.56 8.51 2.17
N GLY A 296 5.40 7.81 1.42
CA GLY A 296 6.35 6.82 1.96
C GLY A 296 5.69 5.58 2.58
N ALA A 297 4.40 5.34 2.36
CA ALA A 297 3.73 4.15 2.86
C ALA A 297 4.30 2.89 2.20
N VAL A 298 4.59 1.85 2.98
CA VAL A 298 5.15 0.59 2.49
C VAL A 298 4.29 -0.58 2.96
N SER A 299 3.78 -1.39 2.03
CA SER A 299 3.11 -2.64 2.35
C SER A 299 3.85 -3.81 1.73
N ALA A 300 4.43 -4.65 2.58
CA ALA A 300 4.96 -5.97 2.22
C ALA A 300 3.91 -7.08 2.44
N GLY A 301 2.62 -6.76 2.44
CA GLY A 301 1.52 -7.67 2.74
C GLY A 301 0.38 -6.91 3.43
N GLY A 302 -0.88 -7.20 3.08
CA GLY A 302 -2.01 -6.53 3.72
C GLY A 302 -2.09 -5.02 3.45
N ILE A 303 -2.45 -4.24 4.47
CA ILE A 303 -2.90 -2.84 4.35
C ILE A 303 -2.01 -1.89 5.16
N ALA A 304 -1.37 -0.93 4.49
CA ALA A 304 -0.63 0.18 5.08
C ALA A 304 -1.26 1.52 4.66
N LEU A 305 -1.84 2.27 5.61
CA LEU A 305 -2.52 3.55 5.37
C LEU A 305 -1.95 4.65 6.28
N GLY A 306 -1.46 5.74 5.70
CA GLY A 306 -0.87 6.87 6.42
C GLY A 306 0.56 7.18 5.96
N GLN A 307 1.04 8.38 6.32
CA GLN A 307 2.42 8.77 6.02
C GLN A 307 3.40 7.86 6.78
N ASP A 308 4.37 7.29 6.07
CA ASP A 308 5.39 6.38 6.60
C ASP A 308 4.78 5.19 7.38
N SER A 309 3.56 4.77 7.05
CA SER A 309 2.99 3.53 7.57
C SER A 309 3.67 2.34 6.92
N ALA A 310 3.93 1.30 7.70
CA ALA A 310 4.70 0.15 7.23
C ALA A 310 4.08 -1.17 7.66
N VAL A 311 3.77 -2.03 6.69
CA VAL A 311 3.71 -3.47 6.93
C VAL A 311 5.02 -4.06 6.42
N VAL A 312 5.77 -4.69 7.32
CA VAL A 312 7.04 -5.35 7.01
C VAL A 312 6.85 -6.86 6.90
N LYS A 313 7.61 -7.51 6.01
CA LYS A 313 7.62 -8.97 5.89
C LYS A 313 8.24 -9.58 7.15
N GLY A 314 7.51 -10.44 7.87
CA GLY A 314 8.06 -11.14 9.01
C GLY A 314 8.72 -12.49 8.65
N ASN A 315 8.83 -13.37 9.65
CA ASN A 315 9.53 -14.67 9.56
C ASN A 315 8.63 -15.81 9.08
N ASN A 316 7.36 -15.54 8.75
CA ASN A 316 6.45 -16.60 8.34
C ASN A 316 7.00 -17.39 7.13
N PRO A 317 7.21 -18.71 7.24
CA PRO A 317 7.73 -19.54 6.15
C PRO A 317 6.83 -19.55 4.92
N SER A 318 5.57 -19.11 5.03
CA SER A 318 4.66 -18.90 3.89
C SER A 318 5.03 -17.70 3.02
N GLY A 319 6.06 -16.92 3.37
CA GLY A 319 6.60 -15.87 2.50
C GLY A 319 5.79 -14.58 2.42
N THR A 320 4.66 -14.46 3.13
CA THR A 320 3.78 -13.28 3.07
C THR A 320 3.40 -12.75 4.46
N ALA A 321 3.48 -11.43 4.66
CA ALA A 321 2.87 -10.74 5.81
C ALA A 321 1.34 -10.55 5.58
N SER A 322 0.66 -11.65 5.24
CA SER A 322 -0.74 -11.64 4.84
C SER A 322 -1.65 -11.20 5.99
N ALA A 323 -2.71 -10.46 5.66
CA ALA A 323 -3.75 -9.96 6.57
C ALA A 323 -3.32 -8.96 7.68
N SER A 324 -2.14 -8.35 7.56
CA SER A 324 -1.69 -7.30 8.49
C SER A 324 -2.33 -5.93 8.19
N VAL A 325 -2.56 -5.12 9.23
CA VAL A 325 -3.19 -3.80 9.11
C VAL A 325 -2.40 -2.73 9.87
N SER A 326 -1.82 -1.78 9.16
CA SER A 326 -1.06 -0.64 9.70
C SER A 326 -1.73 0.68 9.30
N ILE A 327 -2.43 1.33 10.23
CA ILE A 327 -3.20 2.55 9.94
C ILE A 327 -2.77 3.70 10.87
N GLY A 328 -2.21 4.75 10.28
CA GLY A 328 -1.75 5.95 10.98
C GLY A 328 -0.31 6.32 10.61
N ARG A 329 0.09 7.54 10.97
CA ARG A 329 1.43 8.06 10.69
C ARG A 329 2.50 7.27 11.44
N GLN A 330 3.56 6.85 10.76
CA GLN A 330 4.68 6.09 11.34
C GLN A 330 4.23 4.84 12.10
N THR A 331 3.17 4.17 11.63
CA THR A 331 2.78 2.87 12.18
C THR A 331 3.69 1.79 11.65
N THR A 332 3.91 0.73 12.43
CA THR A 332 4.60 -0.43 11.89
C THR A 332 4.09 -1.76 12.43
N VAL A 333 3.91 -2.71 11.52
CA VAL A 333 3.31 -4.00 11.78
C VAL A 333 4.10 -5.11 11.10
N ALA A 334 4.38 -6.18 11.85
CA ALA A 334 4.89 -7.45 11.35
C ALA A 334 3.74 -8.44 11.02
N ASP A 335 4.02 -9.74 10.94
CA ASP A 335 3.04 -10.74 10.45
C ASP A 335 1.75 -10.81 11.28
N TYR A 336 0.60 -10.71 10.61
CA TYR A 336 -0.77 -10.82 11.18
C TYR A 336 -1.10 -9.82 12.28
N GLY A 337 -0.35 -8.73 12.40
CA GLY A 337 -0.60 -7.71 13.41
C GLY A 337 -1.62 -6.66 12.97
N VAL A 338 -2.16 -5.93 13.95
CA VAL A 338 -2.99 -4.75 13.73
C VAL A 338 -2.43 -3.58 14.54
N ALA A 339 -1.93 -2.54 13.88
CA ALA A 339 -1.57 -1.27 14.51
C ALA A 339 -2.47 -0.14 13.99
N LEU A 340 -3.15 0.55 14.92
CA LEU A 340 -4.00 1.69 14.62
C LEU A 340 -3.63 2.89 15.52
N GLY A 341 -3.18 3.99 14.91
CA GLY A 341 -2.83 5.23 15.62
C GLY A 341 -1.40 5.68 15.35
N SER A 342 -1.11 6.98 15.50
CA SER A 342 0.24 7.53 15.23
C SER A 342 1.29 6.81 16.08
N ARG A 343 2.32 6.24 15.44
CA ARG A 343 3.41 5.48 16.08
C ARG A 343 2.98 4.21 16.83
N ALA A 344 1.80 3.67 16.52
CA ALA A 344 1.42 2.35 17.01
C ALA A 344 2.32 1.27 16.37
N SER A 345 2.72 0.26 17.16
CA SER A 345 3.66 -0.78 16.71
C SER A 345 3.25 -2.18 17.16
N VAL A 346 3.40 -3.16 16.26
CA VAL A 346 3.21 -4.60 16.56
C VAL A 346 4.39 -5.39 15.98
N GLY A 347 5.07 -6.16 16.82
CA GLY A 347 6.11 -7.10 16.39
C GLY A 347 7.42 -6.47 15.93
N MET A 348 7.66 -5.20 16.29
CA MET A 348 8.95 -4.55 16.11
C MET A 348 9.29 -3.70 17.33
N THR A 349 10.57 -3.68 17.73
CA THR A 349 11.09 -2.76 18.73
C THR A 349 11.90 -1.65 18.06
N LEU A 350 12.39 -0.69 18.83
CA LEU A 350 13.42 0.26 18.39
C LEU A 350 14.72 -0.13 19.08
N THR A 351 15.78 -0.32 18.30
CA THR A 351 17.15 -0.34 18.83
C THR A 351 17.46 0.94 19.62
N ALA A 352 18.52 0.92 20.44
CA ALA A 352 18.97 2.08 21.20
C ALA A 352 19.35 3.29 20.33
N ASP A 353 19.72 3.06 19.06
CA ASP A 353 20.01 4.04 18.02
C ASP A 353 18.75 4.48 17.23
N GLY A 354 17.56 4.05 17.65
CA GLY A 354 16.29 4.47 17.07
C GLY A 354 15.97 3.82 15.72
N ILE A 355 16.75 2.80 15.32
CA ILE A 355 16.45 1.97 14.16
C ILE A 355 15.38 0.95 14.57
N PRO A 356 14.26 0.83 13.85
CA PRO A 356 13.30 -0.21 14.16
C PRO A 356 13.94 -1.61 13.99
N GLU A 357 14.07 -2.36 15.08
CA GLU A 357 14.59 -3.73 15.08
C GLU A 357 13.43 -4.72 15.11
N ARG A 358 13.53 -5.71 14.23
CA ARG A 358 12.53 -6.74 14.10
C ARG A 358 12.64 -7.73 15.26
N LEU A 359 11.52 -8.02 15.92
CA LEU A 359 11.45 -9.10 16.91
C LEU A 359 11.43 -10.43 16.18
N THR A 360 12.39 -11.31 16.47
CA THR A 360 12.48 -12.63 15.82
C THR A 360 11.34 -13.56 16.24
N SER A 361 10.68 -13.30 17.38
CA SER A 361 9.64 -14.14 17.98
C SER A 361 8.48 -13.39 18.66
N GLY A 362 8.20 -12.13 18.29
CA GLY A 362 7.18 -11.30 18.96
C GLY A 362 6.21 -10.60 18.01
N GLY A 363 4.99 -10.37 18.47
CA GLY A 363 3.94 -9.60 17.77
C GLY A 363 3.01 -10.39 16.86
N LEU A 364 3.18 -11.71 16.75
CA LEU A 364 2.27 -12.54 15.95
C LEU A 364 0.86 -12.47 16.53
N TYR A 365 -0.13 -12.14 15.69
CA TYR A 365 -1.52 -11.89 16.12
C TYR A 365 -1.70 -10.75 17.14
N GLY A 366 -0.70 -9.87 17.28
CA GLY A 366 -0.76 -8.73 18.19
C GLY A 366 -1.66 -7.60 17.70
N THR A 367 -2.31 -6.90 18.62
CA THR A 367 -3.13 -5.73 18.30
C THR A 367 -2.73 -4.53 19.16
N ALA A 368 -2.30 -3.44 18.53
CA ALA A 368 -1.95 -2.18 19.18
C ALA A 368 -2.86 -1.05 18.66
N VAL A 369 -3.68 -0.45 19.53
CA VAL A 369 -4.60 0.64 19.17
C VAL A 369 -4.35 1.85 20.07
N GLY A 370 -3.98 2.98 19.51
CA GLY A 370 -3.69 4.21 20.23
C GLY A 370 -2.41 4.89 19.75
N ILE A 371 -2.19 6.13 20.18
CA ILE A 371 -0.94 6.84 19.88
C ILE A 371 0.17 6.20 20.73
N ASN A 372 1.28 5.83 20.08
CA ASN A 372 2.45 5.25 20.73
C ASN A 372 2.17 3.95 21.51
N SER A 373 1.10 3.22 21.16
CA SER A 373 0.84 1.89 21.71
C SER A 373 1.78 0.85 21.10
N GLY A 374 2.07 -0.22 21.86
CA GLY A 374 3.04 -1.22 21.44
C GLY A 374 2.67 -2.63 21.91
N VAL A 375 2.76 -3.59 21.00
CA VAL A 375 2.70 -5.02 21.33
C VAL A 375 3.97 -5.70 20.81
N TYR A 376 4.75 -6.26 21.74
CA TYR A 376 6.04 -6.88 21.45
C TYR A 376 6.07 -8.39 21.76
N SER A 377 4.91 -9.00 22.03
CA SER A 377 4.70 -10.42 22.31
C SER A 377 3.58 -11.02 21.44
N ASN A 378 3.37 -12.34 21.50
CA ASN A 378 2.39 -13.03 20.67
C ASN A 378 0.99 -13.00 21.29
N SER A 379 -0.04 -12.92 20.44
CA SER A 379 -1.46 -12.98 20.83
C SER A 379 -1.87 -11.95 21.90
N ALA A 380 -1.19 -10.80 21.92
CA ALA A 380 -1.38 -9.77 22.94
C ALA A 380 -2.15 -8.54 22.42
N LEU A 381 -2.72 -7.78 23.35
CA LEU A 381 -3.55 -6.62 23.06
C LEU A 381 -3.09 -5.39 23.88
N ALA A 382 -2.77 -4.30 23.19
CA ALA A 382 -2.49 -2.99 23.79
C ALA A 382 -3.49 -1.94 23.26
N VAL A 383 -4.27 -1.30 24.14
CA VAL A 383 -5.25 -0.28 23.75
C VAL A 383 -5.13 0.97 24.62
N GLY A 384 -4.79 2.12 24.03
CA GLY A 384 -4.68 3.40 24.73
C GLY A 384 -3.41 4.17 24.36
N HIS A 385 -3.35 5.45 24.76
CA HIS A 385 -2.15 6.25 24.56
C HIS A 385 -1.00 5.68 25.40
N ASN A 386 0.08 5.28 24.73
CA ASN A 386 1.28 4.69 25.34
C ASN A 386 1.00 3.41 26.17
N ALA A 387 -0.07 2.67 25.86
CA ALA A 387 -0.30 1.32 26.40
C ALA A 387 0.69 0.33 25.78
N LYS A 388 1.30 -0.53 26.59
CA LYS A 388 2.36 -1.44 26.12
C LYS A 388 2.22 -2.86 26.68
N VAL A 389 2.45 -3.83 25.80
CA VAL A 389 2.77 -5.20 26.17
C VAL A 389 4.22 -5.49 25.80
N SER A 390 5.03 -5.84 26.80
CA SER A 390 6.47 -6.09 26.62
C SER A 390 6.76 -7.38 25.85
N GLU A 391 8.03 -7.56 25.48
CA GLU A 391 8.54 -8.82 24.93
C GLU A 391 8.31 -9.99 25.92
N ASN A 392 8.06 -11.18 25.38
CA ASN A 392 7.77 -12.42 26.14
C ASN A 392 6.52 -12.39 27.03
N ALA A 393 5.73 -11.30 27.00
CA ALA A 393 4.43 -11.21 27.68
C ALA A 393 3.32 -11.80 26.81
N ASP A 394 3.46 -13.06 26.42
CA ASP A 394 2.50 -13.73 25.53
C ASP A 394 1.10 -13.76 26.14
N ALA A 395 0.08 -13.57 25.29
CA ALA A 395 -1.33 -13.50 25.67
C ALA A 395 -1.67 -12.43 26.74
N ALA A 396 -0.82 -11.41 26.91
CA ALA A 396 -1.06 -10.34 27.86
C ALA A 396 -1.98 -9.23 27.31
N LEU A 397 -2.59 -8.49 28.23
CA LEU A 397 -3.55 -7.41 27.95
C LEU A 397 -3.10 -6.12 28.65
N ALA A 398 -2.94 -5.02 27.91
CA ALA A 398 -2.71 -3.68 28.44
C ALA A 398 -3.74 -2.69 27.88
N VAL A 399 -4.63 -2.16 28.72
CA VAL A 399 -5.69 -1.23 28.31
C VAL A 399 -5.67 0.02 29.17
N GLY A 400 -5.53 1.20 28.55
CA GLY A 400 -5.55 2.50 29.23
C GLY A 400 -4.25 3.28 29.12
N TYR A 401 -4.28 4.55 29.56
CA TYR A 401 -3.15 5.48 29.46
C TYR A 401 -1.94 4.97 30.25
N ASN A 402 -0.78 4.82 29.59
CA ASN A 402 0.45 4.33 30.19
C ASN A 402 0.32 2.96 30.91
N SER A 403 -0.66 2.13 30.54
CA SER A 403 -0.76 0.76 31.08
C SER A 403 0.38 -0.12 30.56
N LEU A 404 0.90 -1.01 31.42
CA LEU A 404 2.00 -1.90 31.08
C LEU A 404 1.75 -3.33 31.59
N SER A 405 1.74 -4.29 30.67
CA SER A 405 1.82 -5.72 30.99
C SER A 405 3.16 -6.26 30.51
N SER A 406 3.95 -6.84 31.40
CA SER A 406 5.33 -7.27 31.08
C SER A 406 5.61 -8.75 31.32
N ALA A 407 4.58 -9.56 31.55
CA ALA A 407 4.70 -10.99 31.77
C ALA A 407 3.54 -11.76 31.12
N GLN A 408 3.69 -13.08 30.98
CA GLN A 408 2.72 -13.95 30.33
C GLN A 408 1.36 -13.91 31.04
N ASN A 409 0.28 -13.90 30.27
CA ASN A 409 -1.12 -13.83 30.75
C ASN A 409 -1.42 -12.63 31.68
N ALA A 410 -0.53 -11.64 31.76
CA ALA A 410 -0.70 -10.49 32.63
C ALA A 410 -1.79 -9.54 32.11
N ILE A 411 -2.60 -9.00 33.01
CA ILE A 411 -3.71 -8.09 32.71
C ILE A 411 -3.46 -6.75 33.40
N ALA A 412 -3.26 -5.69 32.64
CA ALA A 412 -3.14 -4.32 33.14
C ALA A 412 -4.25 -3.45 32.52
N ILE A 413 -5.21 -3.00 33.33
CA ILE A 413 -6.34 -2.17 32.85
C ILE A 413 -6.43 -0.89 33.69
N GLY A 414 -6.20 0.27 33.08
CA GLY A 414 -6.37 1.59 33.68
C GLY A 414 -5.21 2.54 33.44
N ASN A 415 -5.01 3.49 34.34
CA ASN A 415 -4.06 4.59 34.21
C ASN A 415 -2.75 4.26 34.94
N THR A 416 -1.62 4.19 34.23
CA THR A 416 -0.27 3.94 34.80
C THR A 416 -0.14 2.63 35.59
N THR A 417 -1.06 1.69 35.41
CA THR A 417 -1.06 0.38 36.06
C THR A 417 0.00 -0.56 35.46
N LYS A 418 0.59 -1.43 36.28
CA LYS A 418 1.67 -2.36 35.91
C LYS A 418 1.39 -3.78 36.40
N ALA A 419 1.24 -4.72 35.46
CA ALA A 419 1.20 -6.16 35.74
C ALA A 419 2.51 -6.79 35.26
N SER A 420 3.42 -7.05 36.20
CA SER A 420 4.84 -7.37 35.91
C SER A 420 5.23 -8.84 36.14
N ALA A 421 4.29 -9.67 36.57
CA ALA A 421 4.51 -11.07 36.93
C ALA A 421 3.51 -11.99 36.22
N GLU A 422 3.78 -13.30 36.20
CA GLU A 422 2.96 -14.26 35.44
C GLU A 422 1.55 -14.32 36.02
N ASN A 423 0.53 -14.30 35.15
CA ASN A 423 -0.88 -14.33 35.55
C ASN A 423 -1.28 -13.17 36.50
N ALA A 424 -0.52 -12.07 36.51
CA ALA A 424 -0.80 -10.91 37.36
C ALA A 424 -2.01 -10.11 36.85
N ILE A 425 -2.86 -9.63 37.76
CA ILE A 425 -4.03 -8.79 37.44
C ILE A 425 -3.87 -7.42 38.11
N SER A 426 -3.78 -6.33 37.34
CA SER A 426 -3.60 -4.97 37.85
C SER A 426 -4.62 -4.02 37.23
N ILE A 427 -5.71 -3.74 37.95
CA ILE A 427 -6.86 -2.97 37.44
C ILE A 427 -7.08 -1.69 38.26
N GLY A 428 -7.05 -0.52 37.62
CA GLY A 428 -7.27 0.78 38.23
C GLY A 428 -6.13 1.77 37.96
N THR A 429 -5.78 2.59 38.94
CA THR A 429 -4.79 3.66 38.79
C THR A 429 -3.52 3.34 39.58
N GLY A 430 -2.36 3.39 38.94
CA GLY A 430 -1.06 3.30 39.62
C GLY A 430 -0.74 1.98 40.34
N ASN A 431 -1.57 0.95 40.21
CA ASN A 431 -1.30 -0.37 40.80
C ASN A 431 -0.02 -0.99 40.21
N THR A 432 0.73 -1.69 41.06
CA THR A 432 1.90 -2.48 40.65
C THR A 432 1.78 -3.90 41.22
N VAL A 433 1.63 -4.89 40.35
CA VAL A 433 1.57 -6.30 40.73
C VAL A 433 2.79 -7.02 40.17
N SER A 434 3.66 -7.48 41.06
CA SER A 434 4.93 -8.15 40.75
C SER A 434 5.07 -9.53 41.40
N GLY A 435 4.04 -10.03 42.07
CA GLY A 435 3.97 -11.41 42.51
C GLY A 435 3.24 -12.29 41.48
N ASP A 436 3.73 -13.51 41.28
CA ASP A 436 3.07 -14.47 40.39
C ASP A 436 1.70 -14.89 40.93
N ASN A 437 0.74 -15.07 40.02
CA ASN A 437 -0.64 -15.45 40.34
C ASN A 437 -1.35 -14.50 41.32
N SER A 438 -0.97 -13.22 41.31
CA SER A 438 -1.46 -12.20 42.23
C SER A 438 -2.30 -11.12 41.53
N GLY A 439 -3.01 -10.30 42.32
CA GLY A 439 -3.82 -9.22 41.77
C GLY A 439 -4.02 -8.01 42.65
N ALA A 440 -4.25 -6.86 42.01
CA ALA A 440 -4.63 -5.60 42.63
C ALA A 440 -5.78 -4.95 41.84
N ILE A 441 -6.83 -4.56 42.54
CA ILE A 441 -7.95 -3.78 41.99
C ILE A 441 -8.15 -2.54 42.88
N GLY A 442 -7.94 -1.33 42.36
CA GLY A 442 -8.03 -0.09 43.15
C GLY A 442 -7.07 1.02 42.69
N ASP A 443 -6.73 1.94 43.59
CA ASP A 443 -5.89 3.13 43.33
C ASP A 443 -5.11 3.61 44.57
N PRO A 444 -3.78 3.61 44.57
CA PRO A 444 -2.89 2.59 44.02
C PRO A 444 -2.60 1.50 45.07
N SER A 445 -2.30 0.27 44.64
CA SER A 445 -1.84 -0.83 45.50
C SER A 445 -0.59 -1.48 44.92
N THR A 446 0.32 -1.92 45.79
CA THR A 446 1.51 -2.71 45.44
C THR A 446 1.36 -4.14 45.96
N VAL A 447 1.40 -5.13 45.09
CA VAL A 447 1.30 -6.56 45.46
C VAL A 447 2.50 -7.29 44.90
N SER A 448 3.47 -7.60 45.77
CA SER A 448 4.71 -8.30 45.41
C SER A 448 4.77 -9.74 45.94
N GLY A 449 3.92 -10.10 46.90
CA GLY A 449 3.78 -11.49 47.33
C GLY A 449 3.09 -12.35 46.27
N MET A 450 3.48 -13.62 46.18
CA MET A 450 2.88 -14.60 45.28
C MET A 450 1.50 -15.04 45.78
N ASN A 451 0.60 -15.43 44.87
CA ASN A 451 -0.76 -15.91 45.17
C ASN A 451 -1.55 -14.95 46.07
N SER A 452 -1.36 -13.64 45.93
CA SER A 452 -1.87 -12.63 46.86
C SER A 452 -2.73 -11.61 46.16
N TYR A 453 -3.74 -11.10 46.86
CA TYR A 453 -4.75 -10.23 46.27
C TYR A 453 -5.04 -9.01 47.13
N SER A 454 -5.14 -7.85 46.49
CA SER A 454 -5.60 -6.60 47.09
C SER A 454 -6.83 -6.07 46.35
N LEU A 455 -7.89 -5.80 47.08
CA LEU A 455 -9.04 -5.03 46.62
C LEU A 455 -9.18 -3.78 47.50
N GLY A 456 -8.82 -2.63 46.94
CA GLY A 456 -8.80 -1.32 47.60
C GLY A 456 -7.53 -0.53 47.34
N ASN A 457 -7.29 0.47 48.19
CA ASN A 457 -6.41 1.60 47.92
C ASN A 457 -5.28 1.70 48.94
N ASN A 458 -4.10 2.13 48.48
CA ASN A 458 -2.91 2.35 49.31
C ASN A 458 -2.44 1.10 50.07
N ASN A 459 -2.63 -0.10 49.51
CA ASN A 459 -2.18 -1.33 50.14
C ASN A 459 -0.78 -1.73 49.66
N THR A 460 0.02 -2.32 50.55
CA THR A 460 1.30 -2.96 50.23
C THR A 460 1.27 -4.39 50.74
N VAL A 461 1.24 -5.35 49.81
CA VAL A 461 1.12 -6.79 50.10
C VAL A 461 2.36 -7.52 49.59
N SER A 462 3.39 -7.59 50.44
CA SER A 462 4.61 -8.35 50.17
C SER A 462 4.56 -9.81 50.64
N ALA A 463 3.57 -10.13 51.48
CA ALA A 463 3.33 -11.47 51.99
C ALA A 463 2.72 -12.39 50.94
N ASN A 464 3.08 -13.68 50.98
CA ASN A 464 2.55 -14.70 50.10
C ASN A 464 1.19 -15.22 50.60
N ASN A 465 0.33 -15.65 49.68
CA ASN A 465 -1.00 -16.18 49.97
C ASN A 465 -1.87 -15.22 50.81
N ALA A 466 -1.62 -13.91 50.75
CA ALA A 466 -2.30 -12.92 51.56
C ALA A 466 -3.46 -12.25 50.80
N PHE A 467 -4.57 -12.03 51.49
CA PHE A 467 -5.77 -11.40 50.92
C PHE A 467 -6.12 -10.14 51.68
N VAL A 468 -6.12 -9.00 51.00
CA VAL A 468 -6.48 -7.70 51.56
C VAL A 468 -7.74 -7.19 50.89
N LEU A 469 -8.77 -6.96 51.69
CA LEU A 469 -9.98 -6.25 51.29
C LEU A 469 -10.13 -5.02 52.18
N GLY A 470 -9.56 -3.90 51.75
CA GLY A 470 -9.45 -2.72 52.60
C GLY A 470 -8.54 -1.66 51.99
N ASN A 471 -8.26 -0.61 52.76
CA ASN A 471 -7.36 0.45 52.35
C ASN A 471 -6.27 0.66 53.41
N SER A 472 -5.13 1.21 52.99
CA SER A 472 -4.02 1.56 53.88
C SER A 472 -3.47 0.38 54.70
N VAL A 473 -3.48 -0.84 54.14
CA VAL A 473 -2.92 -2.05 54.75
C VAL A 473 -1.52 -2.29 54.21
N ASN A 474 -0.50 -2.22 55.07
CA ASN A 474 0.91 -2.26 54.67
C ASN A 474 1.77 -3.22 55.52
N ASN A 475 1.13 -4.13 56.25
CA ASN A 475 1.78 -5.08 57.14
C ASN A 475 1.17 -6.50 57.04
N ALA A 476 0.66 -6.86 55.86
CA ALA A 476 0.19 -8.22 55.61
C ALA A 476 1.28 -9.24 55.92
N VAL A 477 0.90 -10.37 56.52
CA VAL A 477 1.78 -11.53 56.80
C VAL A 477 1.33 -12.72 55.95
N ASP A 478 2.20 -13.72 55.78
CA ASP A 478 1.90 -14.88 54.94
C ASP A 478 0.58 -15.56 55.36
N SER A 479 -0.20 -15.95 54.35
CA SER A 479 -1.51 -16.60 54.50
C SER A 479 -2.57 -15.79 55.26
N SER A 480 -2.33 -14.50 55.53
CA SER A 480 -3.28 -13.67 56.26
C SER A 480 -4.46 -13.20 55.41
N VAL A 481 -5.57 -12.90 56.10
CA VAL A 481 -6.70 -12.18 55.51
C VAL A 481 -6.88 -10.88 56.29
N VAL A 482 -6.85 -9.74 55.61
CA VAL A 482 -7.02 -8.43 56.24
C VAL A 482 -8.26 -7.76 55.67
N LEU A 483 -9.20 -7.41 56.55
CA LEU A 483 -10.50 -6.85 56.19
C LEU A 483 -10.66 -5.45 56.82
N GLY A 484 -10.94 -4.45 55.98
CA GLY A 484 -11.26 -3.09 56.40
C GLY A 484 -10.11 -2.07 56.28
N ASP A 485 -10.49 -0.79 56.27
CA ASP A 485 -9.57 0.35 56.20
C ASP A 485 -8.69 0.47 57.47
N GLY A 486 -7.38 0.63 57.27
CA GLY A 486 -6.41 0.79 58.35
C GLY A 486 -6.29 -0.40 59.30
N SER A 487 -6.73 -1.60 58.88
CA SER A 487 -6.53 -2.84 59.63
C SER A 487 -5.06 -3.26 59.61
N THR A 488 -4.59 -3.82 60.71
CA THR A 488 -3.21 -4.30 60.87
C THR A 488 -3.22 -5.79 61.19
N VAL A 489 -2.25 -6.55 60.70
CA VAL A 489 -2.10 -7.96 61.06
C VAL A 489 -0.69 -8.23 61.60
N MET A 490 -0.61 -9.18 62.53
CA MET A 490 0.64 -9.70 63.09
C MET A 490 0.73 -11.20 62.83
N ALA A 491 1.93 -11.76 62.97
CA ALA A 491 2.10 -13.20 62.94
C ALA A 491 1.20 -13.88 63.98
N ALA A 492 0.62 -15.03 63.63
CA ALA A 492 -0.27 -15.76 64.52
C ALA A 492 0.47 -16.18 65.80
N VAL A 493 -0.15 -15.91 66.95
CA VAL A 493 0.38 -16.30 68.27
C VAL A 493 -0.35 -17.56 68.72
N ALA A 494 0.41 -18.64 68.98
CA ALA A 494 -0.14 -19.88 69.50
C ALA A 494 -0.55 -19.72 70.97
N THR A 495 -1.80 -20.06 71.29
CA THR A 495 -2.34 -20.07 72.65
C THR A 495 -2.80 -21.49 72.99
N PRO A 496 -1.89 -22.39 73.41
CA PRO A 496 -2.22 -23.81 73.58
C PRO A 496 -3.04 -24.11 74.83
N GLU A 497 -2.90 -23.28 75.86
CA GLU A 497 -3.53 -23.50 77.15
C GLU A 497 -3.68 -22.19 77.93
N TYR A 498 -4.53 -22.22 78.96
CA TYR A 498 -4.62 -21.20 79.98
C TYR A 498 -4.81 -21.87 81.36
N THR A 499 -4.39 -21.20 82.43
CA THR A 499 -4.56 -21.72 83.79
C THR A 499 -5.49 -20.82 84.59
N VAL A 500 -6.53 -21.41 85.20
CA VAL A 500 -7.41 -20.73 86.16
C VAL A 500 -7.40 -21.51 87.47
N ASN A 501 -7.14 -20.79 88.57
CA ASN A 501 -7.09 -21.37 89.93
C ASN A 501 -6.18 -22.62 90.05
N GLY A 502 -5.09 -22.67 89.29
CA GLY A 502 -4.15 -23.80 89.28
C GLY A 502 -4.53 -24.96 88.36
N THR A 503 -5.72 -24.93 87.74
CA THR A 503 -6.13 -25.93 86.73
C THR A 503 -5.79 -25.43 85.34
N THR A 504 -4.98 -26.21 84.61
CA THR A 504 -4.62 -25.93 83.22
C THR A 504 -5.67 -26.50 82.27
N HIS A 505 -6.19 -25.64 81.39
CA HIS A 505 -7.15 -25.97 80.35
C HIS A 505 -6.48 -25.83 78.98
N LYS A 506 -6.57 -26.87 78.15
CA LYS A 506 -6.02 -26.89 76.80
C LYS A 506 -7.07 -26.43 75.78
N PHE A 507 -6.63 -25.67 74.78
CA PHE A 507 -7.48 -25.22 73.69
C PHE A 507 -7.33 -26.12 72.45
N ALA A 508 -8.44 -26.35 71.74
CA ALA A 508 -8.39 -26.85 70.37
C ALA A 508 -7.83 -25.77 69.43
N GLY A 509 -7.22 -26.18 68.31
CA GLY A 509 -6.65 -25.24 67.33
C GLY A 509 -5.40 -24.50 67.84
N SER A 510 -4.64 -25.08 68.76
CA SER A 510 -3.50 -24.47 69.45
C SER A 510 -2.33 -24.02 68.56
N LEU A 511 -2.30 -24.43 67.28
CA LEU A 511 -1.27 -24.11 66.30
C LEU A 511 -1.90 -23.38 65.09
N PRO A 512 -2.25 -22.09 65.24
CA PRO A 512 -2.80 -21.31 64.14
C PRO A 512 -1.77 -21.10 63.02
N VAL A 513 -2.19 -21.23 61.77
CA VAL A 513 -1.33 -21.03 60.59
C VAL A 513 -1.17 -19.54 60.24
N SER A 514 -2.23 -18.75 60.41
CA SER A 514 -2.22 -17.30 60.17
C SER A 514 -3.40 -16.64 60.89
N THR A 515 -3.66 -15.36 60.62
CA THR A 515 -4.69 -14.56 61.28
C THR A 515 -5.59 -13.86 60.26
N VAL A 516 -6.89 -13.83 60.56
CA VAL A 516 -7.83 -12.90 59.94
C VAL A 516 -7.88 -11.64 60.79
N SER A 517 -7.39 -10.50 60.28
CA SER A 517 -7.50 -9.22 60.96
C SER A 517 -8.69 -8.43 60.44
N ILE A 518 -9.49 -7.87 61.36
CA ILE A 518 -10.63 -7.00 61.07
C ILE A 518 -10.45 -5.60 61.66
N GLY A 519 -9.26 -5.21 62.12
CA GLY A 519 -9.04 -3.93 62.79
C GLY A 519 -7.59 -3.69 63.19
N ASP A 520 -7.41 -2.68 64.02
CA ASP A 520 -6.13 -2.31 64.65
C ASP A 520 -6.41 -1.91 66.11
N SER A 521 -5.36 -1.77 66.93
CA SER A 521 -5.51 -1.32 68.32
C SER A 521 -6.18 0.06 68.38
N GLY A 522 -7.28 0.16 69.13
CA GLY A 522 -8.11 1.37 69.20
C GLY A 522 -8.99 1.62 67.97
N LYS A 523 -9.00 0.70 67.00
CA LYS A 523 -9.82 0.70 65.78
C LYS A 523 -10.44 -0.67 65.56
N GLU A 524 -10.85 -1.32 66.65
CA GLU A 524 -11.48 -2.62 66.61
C GLU A 524 -12.84 -2.55 65.89
N ARG A 525 -13.25 -3.67 65.29
CA ARG A 525 -14.56 -3.80 64.66
C ARG A 525 -15.38 -4.86 65.38
N THR A 526 -16.68 -4.65 65.42
CA THR A 526 -17.62 -5.68 65.86
C THR A 526 -17.80 -6.71 64.76
N LEU A 527 -17.89 -7.99 65.15
CA LEU A 527 -18.35 -9.06 64.28
C LEU A 527 -19.78 -9.42 64.68
N THR A 528 -20.74 -9.13 63.81
CA THR A 528 -22.17 -9.27 64.10
C THR A 528 -22.81 -10.42 63.31
N ASN A 529 -23.99 -10.86 63.75
CA ASN A 529 -24.73 -11.99 63.15
C ASN A 529 -23.98 -13.34 63.20
N VAL A 530 -23.20 -13.56 64.26
CA VAL A 530 -22.51 -14.83 64.51
C VAL A 530 -23.48 -15.81 65.15
N ALA A 531 -23.78 -16.90 64.45
CA ALA A 531 -24.57 -18.01 65.00
C ALA A 531 -23.84 -18.68 66.19
N ALA A 532 -24.58 -19.36 67.06
CA ALA A 532 -23.98 -20.03 68.21
C ALA A 532 -23.03 -21.15 67.76
N GLY A 533 -21.78 -21.09 68.22
CA GLY A 533 -20.77 -22.12 67.95
C GLY A 533 -20.97 -23.38 68.79
N ARG A 534 -20.43 -24.51 68.38
CA ARG A 534 -20.46 -25.73 69.21
C ARG A 534 -19.59 -25.53 70.45
N VAL A 535 -20.07 -26.00 71.60
CA VAL A 535 -19.33 -25.93 72.87
C VAL A 535 -18.86 -27.33 73.24
N SER A 536 -17.60 -27.64 72.93
CA SER A 536 -16.95 -28.92 73.23
C SER A 536 -15.42 -28.77 73.27
N ALA A 537 -14.71 -29.75 73.83
CA ALA A 537 -13.25 -29.72 73.97
C ALA A 537 -12.47 -29.67 72.63
N ALA A 538 -13.12 -30.00 71.51
CA ALA A 538 -12.51 -30.00 70.18
C ALA A 538 -12.99 -28.82 69.29
N SER A 539 -13.86 -27.94 69.80
CA SER A 539 -14.47 -26.88 68.99
C SER A 539 -13.48 -25.78 68.61
N THR A 540 -13.57 -25.32 67.36
CA THR A 540 -12.85 -24.15 66.83
C THR A 540 -13.83 -23.10 66.29
N ASP A 541 -15.10 -23.19 66.68
CA ASP A 541 -16.14 -22.25 66.28
C ASP A 541 -16.05 -20.95 67.11
N ALA A 542 -16.40 -19.81 66.50
CA ALA A 542 -16.55 -18.56 67.25
C ALA A 542 -17.73 -18.66 68.23
N ILE A 543 -17.56 -18.08 69.43
CA ILE A 543 -18.60 -17.98 70.46
C ILE A 543 -19.30 -16.63 70.32
N ASN A 544 -20.63 -16.63 70.30
CA ASN A 544 -21.40 -15.39 70.28
C ASN A 544 -21.79 -14.93 71.70
N GLY A 545 -22.35 -13.72 71.80
CA GLY A 545 -22.70 -13.12 73.10
C GLY A 545 -23.75 -13.91 73.89
N SER A 546 -24.69 -14.60 73.25
CA SER A 546 -25.75 -15.33 73.97
C SER A 546 -25.24 -16.60 74.65
N GLN A 547 -24.21 -17.24 74.10
CA GLN A 547 -23.56 -18.39 74.72
C GLN A 547 -22.78 -17.99 75.97
N LEU A 548 -22.03 -16.89 75.90
CA LEU A 548 -21.31 -16.35 77.06
C LEU A 548 -22.30 -15.88 78.14
N PHE A 549 -23.39 -15.23 77.73
CA PHE A 549 -24.46 -14.83 78.64
C PHE A 549 -25.11 -16.02 79.36
N ALA A 550 -25.32 -17.15 78.67
CA ALA A 550 -25.85 -18.37 79.28
C ALA A 550 -24.91 -18.93 80.37
N VAL A 551 -23.59 -18.95 80.13
CA VAL A 551 -22.60 -19.36 81.14
C VAL A 551 -22.60 -18.41 82.33
N ALA A 552 -22.56 -17.09 82.08
CA ALA A 552 -22.59 -16.09 83.14
C ALA A 552 -23.86 -16.21 84.02
N SER A 553 -25.01 -16.45 83.39
CA SER A 553 -26.29 -16.64 84.09
C SER A 553 -26.31 -17.86 85.01
N GLU A 554 -25.54 -18.90 84.73
CA GLU A 554 -25.43 -20.08 85.60
C GLU A 554 -24.44 -19.88 86.74
N VAL A 555 -23.32 -19.19 86.48
CA VAL A 555 -22.34 -18.83 87.52
C VAL A 555 -22.97 -17.92 88.58
N GLU A 556 -23.81 -16.96 88.18
CA GLU A 556 -24.55 -16.08 89.10
C GLU A 556 -25.51 -16.83 90.03
N LYS A 557 -26.00 -18.02 89.63
CA LYS A 557 -26.86 -18.86 90.47
C LYS A 557 -26.10 -19.63 91.56
N GLY A 558 -24.77 -19.51 91.62
CA GLY A 558 -23.92 -20.22 92.58
C GLY A 558 -23.67 -21.68 92.22
N ASN A 559 -23.98 -22.10 90.98
CA ASN A 559 -23.64 -23.42 90.48
C ASN A 559 -22.11 -23.54 90.33
N GLN A 560 -21.50 -24.52 91.00
CA GLN A 560 -20.08 -24.85 90.81
C GLN A 560 -19.95 -25.70 89.54
N PHE A 561 -19.13 -25.24 88.60
CA PHE A 561 -18.79 -25.94 87.36
C PHE A 561 -17.50 -26.75 87.49
#